data_AF-A0A435EPK3-F1
#
_entry.id   AF-A0A435EPK3-F1
#
_cell.length_a   1.000
_cell.length_b   1.000
_cell.length_c   1.000
_cell.angle_alpha   90.00
_cell.angle_beta   90.00
_cell.angle_gamma   90.00
#
_symmetry.space_group_name_H-M   'P 1'
#
loop_
_entity.id
_entity.type
_entity.pdbx_description
1 polymer ?
#
loop_
_entity_poly.entity_id
_entity_poly.type
_entity_poly.pdbx_seq_one_letter_code
_entity_poly.pdbx_strand_id
1 'polypeptide(L)'
;FWVGFTELWIVIGLVGYATTFSIGMLIFKPTGERMGAMVAEQGVTPAVLAIGQRMMRWARLDYAVMLVIIADMVLKPTLHDIGILAGMAMVIALGAALAFGGGRQLVPSAA
;
A
#
# COMPACT_ATOMS: atom_id res chain seq x y z
N PHE A 1 18.34 -28.05 13.34
CA PHE A 1 17.30 -27.28 14.04
C PHE A 1 17.05 -25.98 13.27
N TRP A 2 16.29 -26.05 12.19
CA TRP A 2 15.84 -24.90 11.40
C TRP A 2 14.40 -25.21 10.99
N VAL A 3 13.45 -24.89 11.86
CA VAL A 3 12.06 -25.40 11.78
C VAL A 3 11.03 -24.26 11.92
N GLY A 4 11.47 -23.00 11.88
CA GLY A 4 10.63 -21.86 12.26
C GLY A 4 10.50 -20.72 11.26
N PHE A 5 11.34 -20.63 10.22
CA PHE A 5 11.33 -19.46 9.30
C PHE A 5 10.84 -19.77 7.89
N THR A 6 10.49 -21.03 7.60
CA THR A 6 10.06 -21.49 6.28
C THR A 6 8.55 -21.60 6.14
N GLU A 7 7.80 -21.40 7.23
CA GLU A 7 6.35 -21.41 7.17
C GLU A 7 5.87 -20.30 6.23
N LEU A 8 4.93 -20.66 5.35
CA LEU A 8 4.48 -19.78 4.27
C LEU A 8 4.02 -18.42 4.81
N TRP A 9 3.25 -18.42 5.89
CA TRP A 9 2.76 -17.20 6.55
C TRP A 9 3.89 -16.34 7.17
N ILE A 10 5.00 -16.94 7.59
CA ILE A 10 6.14 -16.16 8.08
C ILE A 10 6.82 -15.45 6.92
N VAL A 11 6.97 -16.14 5.78
CA VAL A 11 7.57 -15.56 4.58
C VAL A 11 6.68 -14.45 4.01
N ILE A 12 5.38 -14.69 3.90
CA ILE A 12 4.41 -13.68 3.43
C ILE A 12 4.41 -12.48 4.37
N GLY A 13 4.33 -12.69 5.68
CA GLY A 13 4.42 -11.63 6.67
C GLY A 13 5.71 -10.80 6.57
N LEU A 14 6.87 -11.44 6.39
CA LEU A 14 8.16 -10.76 6.27
C LEU A 14 8.25 -9.94 4.98
N VAL A 15 7.80 -10.50 3.86
CA VAL A 15 7.75 -9.79 2.56
C VAL A 15 6.78 -8.62 2.62
N GLY A 16 5.61 -8.81 3.25
CA GLY A 16 4.63 -7.75 3.48
C GLY A 16 5.23 -6.62 4.33
N TYR A 17 5.86 -6.97 5.46
CA TYR A 17 6.51 -5.99 6.33
C TYR A 17 7.62 -5.22 5.59
N ALA A 18 8.48 -5.92 4.86
CA ALA A 18 9.54 -5.28 4.07
C ALA A 18 8.97 -4.31 3.02
N THR A 19 7.80 -4.64 2.45
CA THR A 19 7.09 -3.77 1.50
C THR A 19 6.59 -2.50 2.19
N THR A 20 5.87 -2.63 3.31
CA THR A 20 5.36 -1.48 4.09
C THR A 20 6.50 -0.59 4.58
N PHE A 21 7.57 -1.20 5.12
CA PHE A 21 8.76 -0.49 5.54
C PHE A 21 9.38 0.32 4.39
N SER A 22 9.52 -0.30 3.21
CA SER A 22 10.07 0.35 2.02
C SER A 22 9.19 1.51 1.55
N ILE A 23 7.86 1.36 1.55
CA ILE A 23 6.93 2.44 1.21
C ILE A 23 7.07 3.60 2.20
N GLY A 24 7.11 3.31 3.50
CA GLY A 24 7.28 4.33 4.53
C GLY A 24 8.58 5.11 4.38
N MET A 25 9.69 4.39 4.21
CA MET A 25 11.02 4.98 4.11
C MET A 25 11.26 5.73 2.81
N LEU A 26 10.87 5.15 1.67
CA LEU A 26 11.22 5.66 0.34
C LEU A 26 10.17 6.60 -0.24
N ILE A 27 8.92 6.54 0.23
CA ILE A 27 7.82 7.32 -0.34
C ILE A 27 7.30 8.31 0.68
N PHE A 28 6.85 7.88 1.86
CA PHE A 28 6.22 8.79 2.82
C PHE A 28 7.19 9.81 3.38
N LYS A 29 8.39 9.39 3.81
CA LYS A 29 9.38 10.32 4.35
C LYS A 29 9.76 11.46 3.39
N PRO A 30 10.29 11.20 2.18
CA PRO A 30 10.70 12.29 1.30
C PRO A 30 9.51 13.10 0.76
N THR A 31 8.34 12.48 0.58
CA THR A 31 7.13 13.21 0.11
C THR A 31 6.59 14.13 1.20
N GLY A 32 6.59 13.67 2.46
CA GLY A 32 6.16 14.46 3.62
C GLY A 32 7.07 15.67 3.86
N GLU A 33 8.38 15.48 3.81
CA GLU A 33 9.36 16.57 3.94
C GLU A 33 9.18 17.63 2.84
N ARG A 34 9.05 17.19 1.57
CA ARG A 34 8.80 18.10 0.43
C ARG A 34 7.47 18.85 0.58
N MET A 35 6.42 18.15 0.97
CA MET A 35 5.09 18.76 1.15
C MET A 35 5.11 19.79 2.28
N GLY A 36 5.79 19.50 3.39
CA GLY A 36 5.97 20.44 4.51
C GLY A 36 6.73 21.70 4.10
N ALA A 37 7.82 21.55 3.33
CA ALA A 37 8.57 22.69 2.81
C ALA A 37 7.73 23.60 1.90
N MET A 38 6.97 23.00 0.96
CA MET A 38 6.08 23.77 0.08
C MET A 38 4.97 24.49 0.85
N VAL A 39 4.40 23.85 1.88
CA VAL A 39 3.38 24.48 2.74
C VAL A 39 3.97 25.66 3.52
N ALA A 40 5.22 25.55 3.99
CA ALA A 40 5.89 26.63 4.69
C ALA A 40 6.17 27.84 3.79
N GLU A 41 6.54 27.60 2.52
CA GLU A 41 6.84 28.67 1.56
C GLU A 41 5.59 29.35 0.97
N GLN A 42 4.59 28.54 0.60
CA GLN A 42 3.50 28.98 -0.29
C GLN A 42 2.11 28.83 0.35
N GLY A 43 2.04 28.28 1.56
CA GLY A 43 0.78 27.86 2.18
C GLY A 43 0.15 26.64 1.49
N VAL A 44 -1.10 26.34 1.84
CA VAL A 44 -1.83 25.19 1.26
C VAL A 44 -2.33 25.56 -0.14
N THR A 45 -1.54 25.22 -1.16
CA THR A 45 -1.88 25.44 -2.56
C THR A 45 -2.47 24.18 -3.22
N PRO A 46 -3.15 24.29 -4.38
CA PRO A 46 -3.61 23.12 -5.14
C PRO A 46 -2.49 22.14 -5.51
N ALA A 47 -1.26 22.62 -5.70
CA ALA A 47 -0.10 21.78 -5.98
C ALA A 47 0.29 20.90 -4.77
N VAL A 48 0.27 21.47 -3.56
CA VAL A 48 0.46 20.74 -2.30
C VAL A 48 -0.62 19.66 -2.16
N LEU A 49 -1.88 20.01 -2.41
CA LEU A 49 -3.01 19.06 -2.30
C LEU A 49 -2.87 17.91 -3.31
N ALA A 50 -2.41 18.16 -4.53
CA ALA A 50 -2.17 17.12 -5.53
C ALA A 50 -1.10 16.12 -5.08
N ILE A 51 -0.04 16.60 -4.42
CA ILE A 51 1.00 15.75 -3.83
C ILE A 51 0.43 14.93 -2.65
N GLY A 52 -0.36 15.55 -1.78
CA GLY A 52 -1.06 14.86 -0.69
C GLY A 52 -2.01 13.77 -1.21
N GLN A 53 -2.77 14.05 -2.26
CA GLN A 53 -3.65 13.05 -2.90
C GLN A 53 -2.85 11.88 -3.49
N ARG A 54 -1.68 12.14 -4.07
CA ARG A 54 -0.78 11.07 -4.55
C ARG A 54 -0.24 10.24 -3.39
N MET A 55 0.10 10.87 -2.27
CA MET A 55 0.52 10.19 -1.04
C MET A 55 -0.59 9.29 -0.48
N MET A 56 -1.85 9.76 -0.50
CA MET A 56 -3.02 8.97 -0.08
C MET A 56 -3.29 7.73 -0.95
N ARG A 57 -2.80 7.68 -2.20
CA ARG A 57 -2.86 6.46 -3.03
C ARG A 57 -1.92 5.39 -2.46
N TRP A 58 -0.69 5.78 -2.12
CA TRP A 58 0.28 4.88 -1.50
C TRP A 58 -0.16 4.42 -0.12
N ALA A 59 -0.76 5.31 0.69
CA ALA A 59 -1.34 4.93 1.98
C ALA A 59 -2.44 3.87 1.84
N ARG A 60 -3.30 3.97 0.82
CA ARG A 60 -4.34 2.95 0.57
C ARG A 60 -3.76 1.60 0.17
N LEU A 61 -2.70 1.57 -0.63
CA LEU A 61 -1.98 0.34 -0.93
C LEU A 61 -1.39 -0.27 0.34
N ASP A 62 -0.72 0.54 1.15
CA ASP A 62 -0.08 0.09 2.39
C ASP A 62 -1.09 -0.48 3.39
N TYR A 63 -2.28 0.12 3.51
CA TYR A 63 -3.37 -0.46 4.31
C TYR A 63 -3.85 -1.82 3.79
N ALA A 64 -3.91 -2.02 2.48
CA ALA A 64 -4.28 -3.32 1.91
C ALA A 64 -3.21 -4.38 2.22
N VAL A 65 -1.93 -4.01 2.13
CA VAL A 65 -0.81 -4.86 2.53
C VAL A 65 -0.91 -5.21 4.02
N MET A 66 -1.16 -4.21 4.88
CA MET A 66 -1.34 -4.41 6.32
C MET A 66 -2.49 -5.38 6.63
N LEU A 67 -3.62 -5.26 5.94
CA LEU A 67 -4.76 -6.17 6.09
C LEU A 67 -4.36 -7.60 5.75
N VAL A 68 -3.64 -7.81 4.65
CA VAL A 68 -3.15 -9.14 4.25
C VAL A 68 -2.16 -9.71 5.26
N ILE A 69 -1.22 -8.90 5.77
CA ILE A 69 -0.30 -9.34 6.83
C ILE A 69 -1.07 -9.80 8.06
N ILE A 70 -2.05 -9.02 8.52
CA ILE A 70 -2.86 -9.39 9.69
C ILE A 70 -3.64 -10.68 9.42
N ALA A 71 -4.28 -10.80 8.25
CA ALA A 71 -5.02 -12.00 7.86
C ALA A 71 -4.09 -13.23 7.81
N ASP A 72 -2.88 -13.06 7.30
CA ASP A 72 -1.87 -14.11 7.19
C ASP A 72 -1.36 -14.56 8.56
N MET A 73 -1.13 -13.62 9.48
CA MET A 73 -0.75 -13.91 10.86
C MET A 73 -1.84 -14.63 11.67
N VAL A 74 -3.11 -14.36 11.36
CA VAL A 74 -4.27 -14.94 12.04
C VAL A 74 -4.63 -16.31 11.47
N LEU A 75 -4.69 -16.43 10.14
CA LEU A 75 -5.13 -17.63 9.44
C LEU A 75 -4.00 -18.65 9.26
N LYS A 76 -2.75 -18.20 9.26
CA LYS A 76 -1.52 -19.03 9.10
C LYS A 76 -1.65 -20.03 7.95
N PRO A 77 -1.95 -19.56 6.72
CA PRO A 77 -2.22 -20.44 5.60
C PRO A 77 -1.01 -21.31 5.24
N THR A 78 -1.30 -22.51 4.74
CA THR A 78 -0.33 -23.39 4.10
C THR A 78 -0.49 -23.34 2.57
N LEU A 79 0.41 -23.97 1.83
CA LEU A 79 0.34 -24.03 0.35
C LEU A 79 -0.93 -24.71 -0.18
N HIS A 80 -1.61 -25.51 0.64
CA HIS A 80 -2.84 -26.21 0.25
C HIS A 80 -4.09 -25.33 0.40
N ASP A 81 -3.99 -24.20 1.10
CA ASP A 81 -5.10 -23.29 1.37
C ASP A 81 -5.28 -22.28 0.23
N ILE A 82 -5.44 -22.79 -0.99
CA ILE A 82 -5.49 -22.00 -2.23
C ILE A 82 -6.57 -20.91 -2.15
N GLY A 83 -7.71 -21.19 -1.50
CA GLY A 83 -8.77 -20.21 -1.31
C GLY A 83 -8.34 -19.00 -0.47
N ILE A 84 -7.57 -19.21 0.60
CA ILE A 84 -7.07 -18.14 1.46
C ILE A 84 -6.01 -17.32 0.71
N LEU A 85 -5.07 -17.99 0.05
CA LEU A 85 -4.02 -17.35 -0.75
C LEU A 85 -4.61 -16.53 -1.90
N ALA A 86 -5.62 -17.06 -2.60
CA ALA A 86 -6.33 -16.35 -3.65
C ALA A 86 -7.08 -15.13 -3.09
N GLY A 87 -7.71 -15.25 -1.91
CA GLY A 87 -8.34 -14.13 -1.21
C GLY A 87 -7.36 -13.02 -0.87
N MET A 88 -6.18 -13.36 -0.33
CA MET A 88 -5.12 -12.40 -0.02
C MET A 88 -4.60 -11.69 -1.28
N ALA A 89 -4.33 -12.46 -2.34
CA ALA A 89 -3.92 -11.89 -3.63
C ALA A 89 -4.98 -10.94 -4.20
N MET A 90 -6.27 -11.30 -4.06
CA MET A 90 -7.38 -10.45 -4.47
C MET A 90 -7.44 -9.15 -3.67
N VAL A 91 -7.22 -9.19 -2.35
CA VAL A 91 -7.18 -7.97 -1.51
C VAL A 91 -6.03 -7.05 -1.96
N ILE A 92 -4.84 -7.58 -2.22
CA ILE A 92 -3.72 -6.77 -2.75
C ILE A 92 -4.07 -6.20 -4.12
N ALA A 93 -4.62 -7.01 -5.03
CA ALA A 93 -4.98 -6.57 -6.37
C ALA A 93 -6.04 -5.47 -6.34
N LEU A 94 -7.07 -5.61 -5.50
CA LEU A 94 -8.09 -4.59 -5.29
C LEU A 94 -7.50 -3.34 -4.63
N GLY A 95 -6.65 -3.48 -3.62
CA GLY A 95 -5.95 -2.37 -2.98
C GLY A 95 -5.12 -1.57 -3.97
N ALA A 96 -4.35 -2.25 -4.82
CA ALA A 96 -3.57 -1.64 -5.90
C ALA A 96 -4.47 -1.01 -6.97
N ALA A 97 -5.53 -1.69 -7.40
CA ALA A 97 -6.49 -1.15 -8.36
C ALA A 97 -7.19 0.11 -7.83
N LEU A 98 -7.53 0.17 -6.54
CA LEU A 98 -8.14 1.35 -5.93
C LEU A 98 -7.12 2.47 -5.71
N ALA A 99 -5.88 2.14 -5.38
CA ALA A 99 -4.79 3.10 -5.24
C ALA A 99 -4.42 3.76 -6.57
N PHE A 100 -4.32 2.99 -7.67
CA PHE A 100 -3.78 3.46 -8.94
C PHE A 100 -4.82 3.59 -10.07
N GLY A 101 -5.95 2.89 -10.00
CA GLY A 101 -6.98 2.83 -11.05
C GLY A 101 -7.99 3.98 -11.07
N GLY A 102 -8.02 4.82 -10.03
CA GLY A 102 -8.90 6.01 -9.96
C GLY A 102 -8.59 7.13 -10.97
N GLY A 103 -7.61 6.94 -11.87
CA GLY A 103 -7.25 7.91 -12.92
C GLY A 103 -8.20 7.96 -14.14
N ARG A 104 -9.32 7.20 -14.14
CA ARG A 104 -10.32 7.19 -15.22
C ARG A 104 -11.57 8.05 -14.92
N GLN A 105 -11.46 9.10 -14.12
CA GLN A 105 -12.48 10.15 -14.14
C GLN A 105 -12.26 11.01 -15.40
N LEU A 106 -12.92 10.53 -16.46
CA LEU A 106 -13.44 11.25 -17.62
C LEU A 106 -13.32 12.76 -17.45
N VAL A 107 -12.46 13.39 -18.24
CA VAL A 107 -12.68 14.76 -18.70
C VAL A 107 -13.82 14.66 -19.72
N PRO A 108 -15.02 15.19 -19.48
CA PRO A 108 -15.87 15.60 -20.58
C PRO A 108 -15.14 16.77 -21.24
N SER A 109 -14.51 16.47 -22.37
CA SER A 109 -14.05 17.49 -23.29
C SER A 109 -15.28 18.23 -23.82
N ALA A 110 -15.38 19.52 -23.50
CA ALA A 110 -16.11 20.57 -24.21
C ALA A 110 -17.63 20.41 -24.41
N ALA A 111 -18.39 21.39 -23.89
CA ALA A 111 -19.13 22.37 -24.69
C ALA A 111 -19.55 23.55 -23.80
#